data_AF-A0A3B3YA07-F1
#
_entry.id   AF-A0A3B3YA07-F1
#
_cell.length_a   1.000
_cell.length_b   1.000
_cell.length_c   1.000
_cell.angle_alpha   90.00
_cell.angle_beta   90.00
_cell.angle_gamma   90.00
#
_symmetry.space_group_name_H-M   'P 1'
#
loop_
_entity.id
_entity.type
_entity.pdbx_description
1 polymer ?
#
loop_
_entity_poly.entity_id
_entity_poly.type
_entity_poly.pdbx_seq_one_letter_code
_entity_poly.pdbx_strand_id
1 'polypeptide(L)'
;MAVSFTFKNNLKKKNNHSTELRIVLIGGRFNDLLRGKSSAGNFILGQNVFDTSRRTAQSEARQQEVFSRRVTVVDTPGWWWRGPREATPKLDQIEIQNSVHLCPPGPHVFLLVIPVDSHLSQDVKSSLNEHLELFNADVFSHTIVLFTAVNPCSDETVESKIRRSPTLQWILQQCGNRKHFLNLSNREDRDQVKKLFEKIETLIAINGFRHCSVDRRQGEALRKEMRDLTERASKRFDQVQKQRNNRSYRLKVGYNFCD
;
A
#
# COMPACT_ATOMS: atom_id res chain seq x y z
N MET A 1 30.60 -34.40 3.78
CA MET A 1 30.87 -33.20 4.62
C MET A 1 31.31 -31.96 3.85
N ALA A 2 31.89 -32.06 2.64
CA ALA A 2 32.37 -30.89 1.89
C ALA A 2 31.27 -29.95 1.36
N VAL A 3 30.08 -30.47 0.99
CA VAL A 3 29.00 -29.66 0.37
C VAL A 3 28.38 -28.65 1.35
N SER A 4 28.31 -28.98 2.64
CA SER A 4 27.76 -28.08 3.68
C SER A 4 28.72 -26.93 4.03
N PHE A 5 30.02 -27.14 3.84
CA PHE A 5 31.04 -26.11 4.10
C PHE A 5 31.08 -25.06 2.99
N THR A 6 30.87 -25.47 1.72
CA THR A 6 30.81 -24.56 0.57
C THR A 6 29.56 -23.66 0.61
N PHE A 7 28.44 -24.16 1.14
CA PHE A 7 27.20 -23.37 1.29
C PHE A 7 27.35 -22.27 2.35
N LYS A 8 27.97 -22.56 3.51
CA LYS A 8 28.25 -21.57 4.56
C LYS A 8 29.27 -20.51 4.14
N ASN A 9 30.26 -20.87 3.31
CA ASN A 9 31.26 -19.90 2.83
C ASN A 9 30.75 -19.00 1.69
N ASN A 10 29.76 -19.43 0.91
CA ASN A 10 29.10 -18.57 -0.08
C ASN A 10 28.12 -17.57 0.54
N LEU A 11 27.53 -17.89 1.70
CA LEU A 11 26.74 -16.93 2.50
C LEU A 11 27.60 -15.83 3.13
N LYS A 12 28.89 -16.10 3.41
CA LYS A 12 29.81 -15.12 4.01
C LYS A 12 30.52 -14.19 3.01
N LYS A 13 30.42 -14.42 1.69
CA LYS A 13 31.17 -13.65 0.67
C LYS A 13 30.33 -12.71 -0.21
N LYS A 14 29.05 -12.53 0.10
CA LYS A 14 28.17 -11.48 -0.46
C LYS A 14 27.22 -10.90 0.59
N ASN A 15 27.76 -10.37 1.70
CA ASN A 15 27.02 -9.41 2.53
C ASN A 15 26.98 -8.03 1.86
N ASN A 16 26.54 -7.97 0.59
CA ASN A 16 25.99 -6.75 0.05
C ASN A 16 24.50 -6.78 0.39
N HIS A 17 24.16 -6.48 1.66
CA HIS A 17 22.83 -5.97 1.91
C HIS A 17 22.66 -4.79 0.95
N SER A 18 21.67 -4.86 0.06
CA SER A 18 21.31 -3.69 -0.73
C SER A 18 21.11 -2.55 0.27
N THR A 19 21.94 -1.51 0.15
CA THR A 19 21.89 -0.31 1.00
C THR A 19 20.52 0.35 0.95
N GLU A 20 19.72 0.00 -0.05
CA GLU A 20 18.35 0.45 -0.23
C GLU A 20 17.32 -0.67 -0.08
N LEU A 21 16.23 -0.36 0.62
CA LEU A 21 14.98 -1.11 0.64
C LEU A 21 13.85 -0.25 0.05
N ARG A 22 12.92 -0.87 -0.68
CA ARG A 22 11.82 -0.19 -1.37
C ARG A 22 10.54 -0.98 -1.13
N ILE A 23 9.60 -0.36 -0.43
CA ILE A 23 8.38 -0.97 0.09
C ILE A 23 7.19 -0.24 -0.51
N VAL A 24 6.21 -0.96 -1.04
CA VAL A 24 4.92 -0.38 -1.41
C VAL A 24 3.86 -0.93 -0.46
N LEU A 25 3.12 -0.03 0.20
CA LEU A 25 2.03 -0.39 1.09
C LEU A 25 0.75 -0.51 0.29
N ILE A 26 0.10 -1.67 0.31
CA ILE A 26 -1.14 -1.92 -0.43
C ILE A 26 -2.22 -2.43 0.52
N GLY A 27 -3.48 -2.39 0.07
CA GLY A 27 -4.62 -2.85 0.87
C GLY A 27 -5.81 -1.92 0.75
N GLY A 28 -6.98 -2.47 1.02
CA GLY A 28 -8.24 -1.74 0.91
C GLY A 28 -8.46 -0.73 2.04
N ARG A 29 -9.53 0.06 1.88
CA ARG A 29 -10.05 0.98 2.88
C ARG A 29 -10.99 0.28 3.82
N PHE A 30 -10.93 0.72 5.07
CA PHE A 30 -11.92 0.42 6.08
C PHE A 30 -12.52 1.74 6.52
N ASN A 31 -13.85 1.81 6.58
CA ASN A 31 -14.59 3.06 6.79
C ASN A 31 -14.12 3.82 8.05
N ASP A 32 -13.74 3.08 9.11
CA ASP A 32 -13.31 3.67 10.39
C ASP A 32 -11.79 3.57 10.64
N LEU A 33 -11.05 2.91 9.75
CA LEU A 33 -9.60 2.63 9.89
C LEU A 33 -8.81 3.10 8.66
N LEU A 34 -9.17 4.28 8.13
CA LEU A 34 -8.57 4.92 6.95
C LEU A 34 -7.04 5.17 7.04
N ARG A 35 -6.41 4.80 8.16
CA ARG A 35 -5.03 5.15 8.53
C ARG A 35 -4.07 3.97 8.53
N GLY A 36 -4.53 2.75 8.28
CA GLY A 36 -3.71 1.54 8.46
C GLY A 36 -2.38 1.59 7.70
N LYS A 37 -2.40 1.95 6.41
CA LYS A 37 -1.21 2.04 5.57
C LYS A 37 -0.29 3.19 5.97
N SER A 38 -0.79 4.42 5.97
CA SER A 38 0.00 5.61 6.31
C SER A 38 0.61 5.52 7.71
N SER A 39 -0.13 5.00 8.71
CA SER A 39 0.39 4.75 10.05
C SER A 39 1.46 3.65 10.08
N ALA A 40 1.29 2.57 9.33
CA ALA A 40 2.33 1.54 9.20
C ALA A 40 3.59 2.10 8.52
N GLY A 41 3.44 2.92 7.49
CA GLY A 41 4.56 3.60 6.84
C GLY A 41 5.32 4.52 7.79
N ASN A 42 4.60 5.34 8.56
CA ASN A 42 5.19 6.18 9.61
C ASN A 42 5.91 5.35 10.67
N PHE A 43 5.31 4.24 11.09
CA PHE A 43 5.92 3.33 12.06
C PHE A 43 7.21 2.70 11.51
N ILE A 44 7.21 2.20 10.27
CA ILE A 44 8.39 1.61 9.63
C ILE A 44 9.51 2.66 9.53
N LEU A 45 9.21 3.86 9.05
CA LEU A 45 10.18 4.94 8.89
C LEU A 45 10.62 5.58 10.21
N GLY A 46 9.89 5.34 11.32
CA GLY A 46 10.18 5.93 12.62
C GLY A 46 9.84 7.41 12.74
N GLN A 47 9.05 7.96 11.80
CA GLN A 47 8.69 9.38 11.74
C GLN A 47 7.31 9.59 11.12
N ASN A 48 6.61 10.66 11.51
CA ASN A 48 5.28 10.99 10.99
C ASN A 48 5.37 11.78 9.66
N VAL A 49 5.67 11.09 8.55
CA VAL A 49 5.87 11.71 7.23
C VAL A 49 4.71 11.55 6.25
N PHE A 50 3.84 10.57 6.50
CA PHE A 50 2.57 10.40 5.81
C PHE A 50 1.45 11.01 6.64
N ASP A 51 0.54 11.70 5.96
CA ASP A 51 -0.63 12.30 6.59
C ASP A 51 -1.67 11.24 6.96
N THR A 52 -1.89 11.04 8.26
CA THR A 52 -2.89 10.10 8.79
C THR A 52 -4.25 10.76 9.08
N SER A 53 -4.40 12.06 8.84
CA SER A 53 -5.64 12.80 9.10
C SER A 53 -6.66 12.65 7.98
N ARG A 54 -6.20 12.36 6.76
CA ARG A 54 -7.03 12.22 5.57
C ARG A 54 -6.75 10.92 4.82
N ARG A 55 -7.67 10.58 3.94
CA ARG A 55 -7.53 9.48 2.98
C ARG A 55 -6.39 9.78 2.00
N THR A 56 -5.46 8.84 1.81
CA THR A 56 -4.48 8.88 0.71
C THR A 56 -5.21 8.89 -0.63
N ALA A 57 -5.12 10.00 -1.35
CA ALA A 57 -5.73 10.21 -2.67
C ALA A 57 -4.73 10.08 -3.82
N GLN A 58 -3.45 10.31 -3.53
CA GLN A 58 -2.33 10.18 -4.44
C GLN A 58 -1.27 9.34 -3.75
N SER A 59 -0.57 8.49 -4.51
CA SER A 59 0.53 7.72 -3.98
C SER A 59 1.72 8.62 -3.65
N GLU A 60 2.31 8.41 -2.49
CA GLU A 60 3.39 9.24 -1.98
C GLU A 60 4.57 8.36 -1.58
N ALA A 61 5.77 8.70 -2.07
CA ALA A 61 7.01 8.09 -1.59
C ALA A 61 7.65 8.95 -0.51
N ARG A 62 8.15 8.31 0.54
CA ARG A 62 9.01 8.92 1.56
C ARG A 62 10.22 8.03 1.79
N GLN A 63 11.37 8.66 1.98
CA GLN A 63 12.64 7.97 2.18
C GLN A 63 13.27 8.41 3.50
N GLN A 64 13.80 7.47 4.26
CA GLN A 64 14.50 7.72 5.51
C GLN A 64 15.63 6.71 5.71
N GLU A 65 16.67 7.08 6.46
CA GLU A 65 17.61 6.10 6.98
C GLU A 65 17.03 5.41 8.22
N VAL A 66 16.88 4.09 8.17
CA VAL A 66 16.35 3.26 9.27
C VAL A 66 17.33 2.11 9.49
N PHE A 67 17.92 2.03 10.69
CA PHE A 67 18.96 1.04 11.02
C PHE A 67 20.11 1.02 10.01
N SER A 68 20.65 2.20 9.67
CA SER A 68 21.75 2.38 8.70
C SER A 68 21.45 1.87 7.29
N ARG A 69 20.17 1.82 6.92
CA ARG A 69 19.69 1.43 5.60
C ARG A 69 18.78 2.51 5.04
N ARG A 70 18.94 2.83 3.75
CA ARG A 70 18.04 3.74 3.04
C ARG A 70 16.72 3.03 2.76
N VAL A 71 15.63 3.44 3.38
CA VAL A 71 14.32 2.81 3.22
C VAL A 71 13.37 3.78 2.54
N THR A 72 12.87 3.39 1.38
CA THR A 72 11.78 4.07 0.68
C THR A 72 10.49 3.33 0.94
N VAL A 73 9.48 4.03 1.48
CA VAL A 73 8.11 3.52 1.62
C VAL A 73 7.20 4.33 0.70
N VAL A 74 6.35 3.65 -0.05
CA VAL A 74 5.30 4.24 -0.88
C VAL A 74 3.96 3.95 -0.23
N ASP A 75 3.25 4.99 0.20
CA ASP A 75 1.85 4.89 0.61
C ASP A 75 0.94 4.99 -0.61
N THR A 76 -0.17 4.24 -0.61
CA THR A 76 -1.10 4.19 -1.74
C THR A 76 -2.53 4.49 -1.33
N PRO A 77 -3.39 4.93 -2.27
CA PRO A 77 -4.84 4.86 -2.06
C PRO A 77 -5.27 3.44 -1.72
N GLY A 78 -6.39 3.33 -0.99
CA GLY A 78 -7.01 2.04 -0.70
C GLY A 78 -8.15 1.74 -1.66
N TRP A 79 -8.31 0.47 -2.01
CA TRP A 79 -9.44 -0.06 -2.75
C TRP A 79 -10.62 -0.47 -1.86
N TRP A 80 -11.75 -0.86 -2.45
CA TRP A 80 -12.86 -1.44 -1.71
C TRP A 80 -12.68 -2.94 -1.49
N TRP A 81 -12.63 -3.39 -0.23
CA TRP A 81 -12.43 -4.81 0.09
C TRP A 81 -13.55 -5.74 -0.38
N ARG A 82 -14.79 -5.25 -0.50
CA ARG A 82 -15.99 -6.05 -0.81
C ARG A 82 -16.60 -5.72 -2.17
N GLY A 83 -15.84 -5.10 -3.06
CA GLY A 83 -16.33 -4.68 -4.37
C GLY A 83 -15.35 -5.08 -5.48
N PRO A 84 -15.85 -5.25 -6.72
CA PRO A 84 -14.98 -5.47 -7.85
C PRO A 84 -14.08 -4.26 -8.07
N ARG A 85 -13.01 -4.43 -8.84
CA ARG A 85 -12.05 -3.36 -9.15
C ARG A 85 -12.73 -2.11 -9.69
N GLU A 86 -13.73 -2.27 -10.54
CA GLU A 86 -14.46 -1.20 -11.21
C GLU A 86 -15.25 -0.32 -10.24
N ALA A 87 -15.57 -0.82 -9.04
CA ALA A 87 -16.19 -0.02 -7.98
C ALA A 87 -15.19 0.93 -7.30
N THR A 88 -13.89 0.62 -7.34
CA THR A 88 -12.84 1.51 -6.83
C THR A 88 -12.70 2.72 -7.78
N PRO A 89 -12.66 3.97 -7.27
CA PRO A 89 -12.56 5.15 -8.14
C PRO A 89 -11.41 5.03 -9.15
N LYS A 90 -11.66 5.35 -10.42
CA LYS A 90 -10.66 5.19 -11.49
C LYS A 90 -9.34 5.93 -11.19
N LEU A 91 -9.40 7.09 -10.57
CA LEU A 91 -8.21 7.83 -10.13
C LEU A 91 -7.41 7.05 -9.07
N ASP A 92 -8.09 6.40 -8.12
CA ASP A 92 -7.42 5.56 -7.13
C ASP A 92 -6.78 4.33 -7.78
N GLN A 93 -7.45 3.70 -8.76
CA GLN A 93 -6.87 2.58 -9.51
C GLN A 93 -5.57 2.99 -10.24
N ILE A 94 -5.57 4.15 -10.90
CA ILE A 94 -4.38 4.68 -11.60
C ILE A 94 -3.25 4.96 -10.60
N GLU A 95 -3.54 5.56 -9.44
CA GLU A 95 -2.53 5.83 -8.41
C GLU A 95 -1.97 4.53 -7.79
N ILE A 96 -2.85 3.57 -7.48
CA ILE A 96 -2.45 2.24 -6.99
C ILE A 96 -1.48 1.61 -7.99
N GLN A 97 -1.81 1.63 -9.28
CA GLN A 97 -0.95 1.07 -10.32
C GLN A 97 0.35 1.87 -10.53
N ASN A 98 0.28 3.21 -10.48
CA ASN A 98 1.43 4.09 -10.66
C ASN A 98 2.43 4.02 -9.48
N SER A 99 2.00 3.55 -8.30
CA SER A 99 2.78 3.51 -7.06
C SER A 99 4.15 2.83 -7.20
N VAL A 100 4.25 1.75 -7.99
CA VAL A 100 5.50 1.00 -8.20
C VAL A 100 6.56 1.84 -8.93
N HIS A 101 6.15 2.86 -9.70
CA HIS A 101 7.05 3.77 -10.41
C HIS A 101 7.60 4.90 -9.53
N LEU A 102 7.14 5.02 -8.28
CA LEU A 102 7.65 6.00 -7.31
C LEU A 102 8.90 5.49 -6.56
N CYS A 103 9.31 4.23 -6.79
CA CYS A 103 10.47 3.63 -6.16
C CYS A 103 11.31 2.82 -7.17
N PRO A 104 11.95 3.49 -8.16
CA PRO A 104 12.70 2.82 -9.22
C PRO A 104 13.87 2.00 -8.67
N PRO A 105 14.27 0.89 -9.34
CA PRO A 105 13.68 0.32 -10.55
C PRO A 105 12.34 -0.42 -10.33
N GLY A 106 11.93 -0.59 -9.08
CA GLY A 106 10.68 -1.22 -8.66
C GLY A 106 10.75 -1.67 -7.19
N PRO A 107 9.62 -2.05 -6.58
CA PRO A 107 9.59 -2.43 -5.17
C PRO A 107 10.28 -3.77 -4.93
N HIS A 108 10.96 -3.89 -3.80
CA HIS A 108 11.46 -5.18 -3.33
C HIS A 108 10.32 -6.03 -2.74
N VAL A 109 9.40 -5.36 -2.04
CA VAL A 109 8.31 -6.00 -1.31
C VAL A 109 7.05 -5.13 -1.33
N PHE A 110 5.91 -5.79 -1.40
CA PHE A 110 4.61 -5.22 -1.09
C PHE A 110 4.20 -5.63 0.31
N LEU A 111 3.68 -4.69 1.11
CA LEU A 111 3.06 -5.02 2.39
C LEU A 111 1.55 -4.87 2.24
N LEU A 112 0.83 -5.99 2.27
CA LEU A 112 -0.64 -6.00 2.26
C LEU A 112 -1.13 -5.71 3.68
N VAL A 113 -1.56 -4.47 3.91
CA VAL A 113 -1.93 -3.98 5.24
C VAL A 113 -3.36 -4.36 5.58
N ILE A 114 -3.51 -5.12 6.67
CA ILE A 114 -4.80 -5.59 7.18
C ILE A 114 -4.89 -5.25 8.67
N PRO A 115 -5.73 -4.28 9.08
CA PRO A 115 -5.97 -4.01 10.48
C PRO A 115 -6.52 -5.25 11.19
N VAL A 116 -6.01 -5.54 12.39
CA VAL A 116 -6.42 -6.73 13.15
C VAL A 116 -7.91 -6.72 13.47
N ASP A 117 -8.55 -5.56 13.53
CA ASP A 117 -9.99 -5.42 13.83
C ASP A 117 -10.88 -5.54 12.57
N SER A 118 -10.28 -5.72 11.39
CA SER A 118 -11.04 -5.85 10.15
C SER A 118 -11.80 -7.16 10.05
N HIS A 119 -13.00 -7.12 9.46
CA HIS A 119 -13.80 -8.29 9.11
C HIS A 119 -13.82 -8.45 7.60
N LEU A 120 -13.16 -9.50 7.11
CA LEU A 120 -13.08 -9.84 5.69
C LEU A 120 -14.00 -11.02 5.38
N SER A 121 -15.08 -10.76 4.63
CA SER A 121 -16.02 -11.79 4.13
C SER A 121 -15.40 -12.61 2.99
N GLN A 122 -16.13 -13.57 2.43
CA GLN A 122 -15.62 -14.40 1.33
C GLN A 122 -15.49 -13.61 0.01
N ASP A 123 -16.33 -12.59 -0.22
CA ASP A 123 -16.31 -11.74 -1.43
C ASP A 123 -14.97 -11.01 -1.61
N VAL A 124 -14.23 -10.85 -0.52
CA VAL A 124 -12.88 -10.28 -0.49
C VAL A 124 -11.91 -11.04 -1.39
N LYS A 125 -12.10 -12.35 -1.60
CA LYS A 125 -11.17 -13.16 -2.40
C LYS A 125 -11.13 -12.71 -3.86
N SER A 126 -12.30 -12.55 -4.50
CA SER A 126 -12.38 -12.05 -5.89
C SER A 126 -11.87 -10.63 -5.98
N SER A 127 -12.35 -9.76 -5.09
CA SER A 127 -11.93 -8.36 -5.03
C SER A 127 -10.41 -8.22 -4.90
N LEU A 128 -9.78 -8.99 -4.01
CA LEU A 128 -8.33 -8.93 -3.81
C LEU A 128 -7.56 -9.33 -5.07
N ASN A 129 -7.98 -10.40 -5.76
CA ASN A 129 -7.35 -10.81 -7.02
C ASN A 129 -7.43 -9.72 -8.08
N GLU A 130 -8.63 -9.19 -8.35
CA GLU A 130 -8.84 -8.14 -9.36
C GLU A 130 -8.03 -6.86 -9.08
N HIS A 131 -7.87 -6.50 -7.80
CA HIS A 131 -7.06 -5.33 -7.43
C HIS A 131 -5.56 -5.61 -7.52
N LEU A 132 -5.11 -6.83 -7.23
CA LEU A 132 -3.71 -7.20 -7.34
C LEU A 132 -3.27 -7.40 -8.80
N GLU A 133 -4.21 -7.72 -9.70
CA GLU A 133 -4.01 -7.70 -11.16
C GLU A 133 -3.72 -6.30 -11.72
N LEU A 134 -3.92 -5.22 -10.96
CA LEU A 134 -3.39 -3.90 -11.34
C LEU A 134 -1.86 -3.92 -11.42
N PHE A 135 -1.22 -4.75 -10.61
CA PHE A 135 0.23 -4.95 -10.64
C PHE A 135 0.60 -6.09 -11.60
N ASN A 136 1.90 -6.30 -11.78
CA ASN A 136 2.39 -7.38 -12.64
C ASN A 136 2.16 -8.77 -12.03
N ALA A 137 2.23 -9.80 -12.87
CA ALA A 137 1.81 -11.19 -12.60
C ALA A 137 2.41 -11.82 -11.31
N ASP A 138 3.50 -11.29 -10.78
CA ASP A 138 4.23 -11.86 -9.65
C ASP A 138 4.00 -11.13 -8.30
N VAL A 139 3.01 -10.24 -8.19
CA VAL A 139 2.81 -9.42 -6.98
C VAL A 139 2.71 -10.24 -5.69
N PHE A 140 2.00 -11.37 -5.70
CA PHE A 140 1.87 -12.24 -4.53
C PHE A 140 3.22 -12.77 -4.05
N SER A 141 4.11 -13.15 -4.98
CA SER A 141 5.46 -13.65 -4.66
C SER A 141 6.35 -12.59 -3.99
N HIS A 142 6.02 -11.31 -4.16
CA HIS A 142 6.69 -10.18 -3.51
C HIS A 142 5.89 -9.62 -2.32
N THR A 143 4.80 -10.27 -1.89
CA THR A 143 3.92 -9.73 -0.83
C THR A 143 4.16 -10.41 0.51
N ILE A 144 4.17 -9.60 1.58
CA ILE A 144 4.02 -10.03 2.98
C ILE A 144 2.71 -9.44 3.52
N VAL A 145 1.88 -10.25 4.19
CA VAL A 145 0.68 -9.75 4.87
C VAL A 145 1.09 -9.04 6.16
N LEU A 146 0.80 -7.74 6.26
CA LEU A 146 1.10 -6.92 7.43
C LEU A 146 -0.17 -6.71 8.26
N PHE A 147 -0.29 -7.42 9.37
CA PHE A 147 -1.35 -7.18 10.33
C PHE A 147 -0.99 -5.99 11.20
N THR A 148 -1.91 -5.02 11.35
CA THR A 148 -1.66 -3.81 12.16
C THR A 148 -2.68 -3.67 13.27
N ALA A 149 -2.24 -3.38 14.49
CA ALA A 149 -3.12 -3.02 15.60
C ALA A 149 -2.86 -1.59 16.05
N VAL A 150 -3.92 -0.81 16.23
CA VAL A 150 -3.84 0.55 16.80
C VAL A 150 -4.01 0.56 18.32
N ASN A 151 -4.61 -0.52 18.86
CA ASN A 151 -4.72 -0.79 20.28
C ASN A 151 -3.78 -1.94 20.65
N PRO A 152 -3.35 -2.04 21.92
CA PRO A 152 -2.56 -3.17 22.39
C PRO A 152 -3.23 -4.50 22.02
N CYS A 153 -2.48 -5.36 21.32
CA CYS A 153 -2.96 -6.66 20.86
C CYS A 153 -1.79 -7.65 20.91
N SER A 154 -2.06 -8.88 21.34
CA SER A 154 -1.06 -9.94 21.43
C SER A 154 -0.98 -10.76 20.14
N ASP A 155 0.18 -11.32 19.85
CA ASP A 155 0.38 -12.25 18.73
C ASP A 155 -0.64 -13.41 18.76
N GLU A 156 -0.91 -13.97 19.95
CA GLU A 156 -1.89 -15.06 20.12
C GLU A 156 -3.31 -14.64 19.67
N THR A 157 -3.69 -13.38 19.90
CA THR A 157 -4.98 -12.84 19.48
C THR A 157 -5.08 -12.77 17.95
N VAL A 158 -4.01 -12.30 17.30
CA VAL A 158 -3.92 -12.23 15.84
C VAL A 158 -3.94 -13.63 15.24
N GLU A 159 -3.16 -14.57 15.78
CA GLU A 159 -3.15 -15.97 15.35
C GLU A 159 -4.52 -16.63 15.51
N SER A 160 -5.19 -16.41 16.65
CA SER A 160 -6.55 -16.91 16.89
C SER A 160 -7.55 -16.38 15.86
N LYS A 161 -7.45 -15.10 15.49
CA LYS A 161 -8.30 -14.51 14.43
C LYS A 161 -8.02 -15.11 13.06
N ILE A 162 -6.75 -15.34 12.71
CA ILE A 162 -6.37 -16.00 11.46
C ILE A 162 -6.93 -17.43 11.43
N ARG A 163 -6.80 -18.20 12.51
CA ARG A 163 -7.32 -19.58 12.61
C ARG A 163 -8.84 -19.66 12.42
N ARG A 164 -9.57 -18.62 12.83
CA ARG A 164 -11.04 -18.56 12.72
C ARG A 164 -11.54 -17.96 11.39
N SER A 165 -10.66 -17.43 10.53
CA SER A 165 -11.05 -16.77 9.29
C SER A 165 -10.52 -17.52 8.05
N PRO A 166 -11.37 -18.29 7.36
CA PRO A 166 -10.99 -18.94 6.10
C PRO A 166 -10.53 -17.94 5.03
N THR A 167 -11.04 -16.71 5.05
CA THR A 167 -10.59 -15.65 4.14
C THR A 167 -9.15 -15.24 4.44
N LEU A 168 -8.79 -14.98 5.71
CA LEU A 168 -7.42 -14.60 6.07
C LEU A 168 -6.43 -15.74 5.78
N GLN A 169 -6.82 -16.99 6.05
CA GLN A 169 -6.00 -18.16 5.72
C GLN A 169 -5.71 -18.25 4.23
N TRP A 170 -6.74 -18.04 3.40
CA TRP A 170 -6.58 -18.04 1.96
C TRP A 170 -5.65 -16.92 1.47
N ILE A 171 -5.80 -15.69 2.00
CA ILE A 171 -4.91 -14.56 1.67
C ILE A 171 -3.46 -14.90 2.01
N LEU A 172 -3.22 -15.48 3.20
CA LEU A 172 -1.89 -15.91 3.63
C LEU A 172 -1.32 -16.99 2.72
N GLN A 173 -2.13 -17.96 2.30
CA GLN A 173 -1.70 -19.01 1.37
C GLN A 173 -1.24 -18.42 0.04
N GLN A 174 -1.96 -17.44 -0.53
CA GLN A 174 -1.52 -16.74 -1.75
C GLN A 174 -0.16 -16.05 -1.54
N CYS A 175 0.07 -15.52 -0.35
CA CYS A 175 1.33 -14.88 0.04
C CYS A 175 2.35 -15.88 0.63
N GLY A 176 2.28 -17.18 0.31
CA GLY A 176 3.22 -18.20 0.78
C GLY A 176 3.39 -18.25 2.30
N ASN A 177 2.30 -18.00 3.04
CA ASN A 177 2.23 -17.90 4.50
C ASN A 177 3.14 -16.83 5.13
N ARG A 178 3.56 -15.83 4.35
CA ARG A 178 4.38 -14.71 4.84
C ARG A 178 3.51 -13.68 5.55
N LYS A 179 3.76 -13.49 6.84
CA LYS A 179 3.08 -12.48 7.66
C LYS A 179 3.99 -11.79 8.66
N HIS A 180 3.60 -10.59 9.05
CA HIS A 180 4.19 -9.85 10.16
C HIS A 180 3.08 -9.11 10.91
N PHE A 181 3.23 -9.00 12.23
CA PHE A 181 2.32 -8.25 13.08
C PHE A 181 3.01 -6.99 13.59
N LEU A 182 2.33 -5.85 13.46
CA LEU A 182 2.81 -4.54 13.85
C LEU A 182 1.82 -3.91 14.83
N ASN A 183 2.22 -3.83 16.09
CA ASN A 183 1.50 -3.12 17.13
C ASN A 183 1.89 -1.63 17.09
N LEU A 184 1.05 -0.82 16.44
CA LEU A 184 1.25 0.62 16.26
C LEU A 184 1.09 1.41 17.57
N SER A 185 0.51 0.81 18.61
CA SER A 185 0.39 1.43 19.94
C SER A 185 1.71 1.41 20.71
N ASN A 186 2.65 0.53 20.34
CA ASN A 186 3.96 0.38 20.99
C ASN A 186 5.08 0.91 20.09
N ARG A 187 5.21 2.24 20.00
CA ARG A 187 6.17 2.90 19.09
C ARG A 187 7.63 2.74 19.51
N GLU A 188 7.89 2.53 20.80
CA GLU A 188 9.24 2.36 21.36
C GLU A 188 9.86 1.00 20.98
N ASP A 189 9.02 -0.02 20.76
CA ASP A 189 9.47 -1.34 20.32
C ASP A 189 9.84 -1.34 18.83
N ARG A 190 11.08 -0.91 18.56
CA ARG A 190 11.70 -0.91 17.24
C ARG A 190 12.11 -2.32 16.78
N ASP A 191 12.10 -3.34 17.64
CA ASP A 191 12.42 -4.72 17.25
C ASP A 191 11.37 -5.30 16.30
N GLN A 192 10.12 -4.81 16.36
CA GLN A 192 9.08 -5.16 15.38
C GLN A 192 9.55 -4.83 13.94
N VAL A 193 10.09 -3.62 13.73
CA VAL A 193 10.59 -3.21 12.40
C VAL A 193 11.83 -4.03 12.00
N LYS A 194 12.72 -4.33 12.95
CA LYS A 194 13.91 -5.16 12.68
C LYS A 194 13.50 -6.57 12.22
N LYS A 195 12.57 -7.22 12.92
CA LYS A 195 12.01 -8.54 12.54
C LYS A 195 11.26 -8.48 11.20
N LEU A 196 10.58 -7.38 10.89
CA LEU A 196 9.97 -7.16 9.58
C LEU A 196 11.06 -7.13 8.49
N PHE A 197 12.17 -6.41 8.70
CA PHE A 197 13.26 -6.33 7.75
C PHE A 197 13.93 -7.69 7.53
N GLU A 198 14.14 -8.49 8.57
CA GLU A 198 14.65 -9.87 8.44
C GLU A 198 13.75 -10.75 7.54
N LYS A 199 12.43 -10.63 7.69
CA LYS A 199 11.46 -11.33 6.82
C LYS A 199 11.51 -10.82 5.38
N ILE A 200 11.69 -9.51 5.19
CA ILE A 200 11.84 -8.90 3.87
C ILE A 200 13.13 -9.37 3.20
N GLU A 201 14.26 -9.41 3.90
CA GLU A 201 15.53 -9.91 3.36
C GLU A 201 15.42 -11.39 2.95
N THR A 202 14.75 -12.19 3.77
CA THR A 202 14.47 -13.60 3.44
C THR A 202 13.66 -13.71 2.15
N LEU A 203 12.63 -12.87 1.98
CA LEU A 203 11.82 -12.83 0.76
C LEU A 203 12.64 -12.39 -0.46
N ILE A 204 13.46 -11.36 -0.32
CA ILE A 204 14.34 -10.87 -1.39
C ILE A 204 15.32 -11.98 -1.83
N ALA A 205 15.90 -12.71 -0.87
CA ALA A 205 16.79 -13.83 -1.17
C ALA A 205 16.07 -14.97 -1.90
N ILE A 206 14.85 -15.34 -1.47
CA ILE A 206 14.00 -16.33 -2.15
C ILE A 206 13.71 -15.90 -3.59
N ASN A 207 13.46 -14.61 -3.82
CA ASN A 207 13.20 -14.05 -5.15
C ASN A 207 14.49 -13.77 -5.95
N GLY A 208 15.64 -14.29 -5.51
CA GLY A 208 16.92 -14.19 -6.22
C GLY A 208 17.48 -12.77 -6.26
N PHE A 209 17.23 -11.97 -5.22
CA PHE A 209 17.62 -10.56 -5.10
C PHE A 209 17.02 -9.65 -6.17
N ARG A 210 15.92 -10.08 -6.80
CA ARG A 210 15.18 -9.29 -7.77
C ARG A 210 14.13 -8.42 -7.08
N HIS A 211 13.91 -7.24 -7.63
CA HIS A 211 12.73 -6.42 -7.34
C HIS A 211 11.59 -6.87 -8.27
N CYS A 212 10.35 -6.53 -7.92
CA CYS A 212 9.22 -6.76 -8.80
C CYS A 212 9.44 -5.99 -10.10
N SER A 213 9.25 -6.65 -11.25
CA SER A 213 9.39 -6.02 -12.57
C SER A 213 8.39 -4.88 -12.71
N VAL A 214 8.78 -3.80 -13.39
CA VAL A 214 7.96 -2.61 -13.61
C VAL A 214 8.14 -2.14 -15.05
N ASP A 215 7.05 -2.02 -15.81
CA ASP A 215 7.12 -1.53 -17.20
C ASP A 215 7.10 0.00 -17.25
N ARG A 216 8.22 0.60 -17.64
CA ARG A 216 8.35 2.07 -17.76
C ARG A 216 7.29 2.68 -18.70
N ARG A 217 6.90 1.99 -19.78
CA ARG A 217 5.90 2.49 -20.74
C ARG A 217 4.51 2.55 -20.12
N GLN A 218 4.15 1.54 -19.33
CA GLN A 218 2.93 1.53 -18.53
C GLN A 218 2.87 2.75 -17.59
N GLY A 219 3.97 3.05 -16.88
CA GLY A 219 4.04 4.22 -15.99
C GLY A 219 3.85 5.56 -16.70
N GLU A 220 4.41 5.72 -17.90
CA GLU A 220 4.21 6.91 -18.74
C GLU A 220 2.75 7.06 -19.18
N ALA A 221 2.11 5.95 -19.60
CA ALA A 221 0.72 5.91 -20.00
C ALA A 221 -0.21 6.27 -18.84
N LEU A 222 0.01 5.71 -17.64
CA LEU A 222 -0.79 6.00 -16.44
C LEU A 222 -0.72 7.47 -16.03
N ARG A 223 0.48 8.05 -16.05
CA ARG A 223 0.67 9.48 -15.74
C ARG A 223 0.00 10.39 -16.77
N LYS A 224 -0.03 9.98 -18.04
CA LYS A 224 -0.76 10.70 -19.08
C LYS A 224 -2.27 10.61 -18.85
N GLU A 225 -2.79 9.40 -18.62
CA GLU A 225 -4.21 9.18 -18.31
C GLU A 225 -4.66 10.00 -17.10
N MET A 226 -3.84 10.05 -16.05
CA MET A 226 -4.09 10.87 -14.86
C MET A 226 -4.22 12.35 -15.20
N ARG A 227 -3.26 12.93 -15.94
CA ARG A 227 -3.31 14.33 -16.36
C ARG A 227 -4.57 14.64 -17.17
N ASP A 228 -4.89 13.78 -18.13
CA ASP A 228 -6.05 13.96 -19.00
C ASP A 228 -7.37 13.89 -18.21
N LEU A 229 -7.47 13.03 -17.19
CA LEU A 229 -8.63 12.94 -16.31
C LEU A 229 -8.75 14.17 -15.41
N THR A 230 -7.66 14.60 -14.76
CA THR A 230 -7.66 15.77 -13.88
C THR A 230 -7.99 17.05 -14.64
N GLU A 231 -7.44 17.23 -15.85
CA GLU A 231 -7.74 18.39 -16.69
C GLU A 231 -9.21 18.42 -17.11
N ARG A 232 -9.77 17.28 -17.54
CA ARG A 232 -11.20 17.18 -17.87
C ARG A 232 -12.09 17.47 -16.66
N ALA A 233 -11.72 16.98 -15.48
CA ALA A 233 -12.46 17.24 -14.25
C ALA A 233 -12.41 18.72 -13.86
N SER A 234 -11.25 19.37 -13.95
CA SER A 234 -11.07 20.81 -13.69
C SER A 234 -11.91 21.65 -14.65
N LYS A 235 -11.85 21.40 -15.97
CA LYS A 235 -12.67 22.12 -16.96
C LYS A 235 -14.17 21.99 -16.67
N ARG A 236 -14.63 20.79 -16.30
CA ARG A 236 -16.04 20.55 -15.93
C ARG A 236 -16.43 21.31 -14.65
N PHE A 237 -15.55 21.31 -13.63
CA PHE A 237 -15.78 22.04 -12.40
C PHE A 237 -15.95 23.53 -12.66
N ASP A 238 -15.05 24.13 -13.45
CA ASP A 238 -15.10 25.56 -13.80
C ASP A 238 -16.40 25.92 -14.55
N GLN A 239 -16.85 25.07 -15.47
CA GLN A 239 -18.12 25.26 -16.18
C GLN A 239 -19.32 25.25 -15.22
N VAL A 240 -19.37 24.30 -14.30
CA VAL A 240 -20.44 24.21 -13.30
C VAL A 240 -20.43 25.43 -12.37
N GLN A 241 -19.25 25.90 -11.94
CA GLN A 241 -19.15 27.11 -11.10
C GLN A 241 -19.62 28.36 -11.85
N LYS A 242 -19.24 28.53 -13.13
CA LYS A 242 -19.73 29.64 -13.96
C LYS A 242 -21.26 29.61 -14.10
N GLN A 243 -21.84 28.43 -14.34
CA GLN A 243 -23.30 28.27 -14.43
C GLN A 243 -24.01 28.60 -13.10
N ARG A 244 -23.46 28.12 -11.97
CA ARG A 244 -24.00 28.43 -10.63
C ARG A 244 -23.96 29.92 -10.31
N ASN A 245 -22.83 30.57 -10.61
CA ASN A 245 -22.69 32.01 -10.41
C ASN A 245 -23.69 32.77 -11.28
N ASN A 246 -23.78 32.45 -12.58
CA ASN A 246 -24.75 33.09 -13.48
C ASN A 246 -26.20 32.91 -13.02
N ARG A 247 -26.56 31.72 -12.50
CA ARG A 247 -27.90 31.48 -11.92
C ARG A 247 -28.12 32.31 -10.65
N SER A 248 -27.12 32.41 -9.78
CA SER A 248 -27.19 33.24 -8.56
C SER A 248 -27.35 34.72 -8.88
N TYR A 249 -26.59 35.24 -9.86
CA TYR A 249 -26.74 36.62 -10.34
C TYR A 249 -28.15 36.88 -10.88
N ARG A 250 -28.69 35.98 -11.72
CA ARG A 250 -30.06 36.11 -12.24
C ARG A 250 -31.13 36.12 -11.15
N LEU A 251 -30.98 35.27 -10.12
CA LEU A 251 -31.91 35.25 -8.98
C LEU A 251 -31.84 36.57 -8.19
N LYS A 252 -30.64 37.07 -7.88
CA LYS A 252 -30.47 38.34 -7.16
C LYS A 252 -31.05 39.54 -7.93
N VAL A 253 -30.85 39.59 -9.25
CA VAL A 253 -31.42 40.65 -10.08
C VAL A 253 -32.94 40.53 -10.16
N GLY A 254 -33.49 39.32 -10.23
CA GLY A 254 -34.95 39.09 -10.25
C GLY A 254 -35.66 39.51 -8.96
N TYR A 255 -35.02 39.39 -7.79
CA TYR A 255 -35.59 39.84 -6.52
C TYR A 255 -35.58 41.37 -6.35
N ASN A 256 -34.66 42.10 -7.01
CA ASN A 256 -34.57 43.56 -6.93
C ASN A 256 -35.59 44.32 -7.81
N PHE A 257 -36.48 43.61 -8.51
CA PHE A 257 -37.54 44.18 -9.36
C PHE A 257 -38.96 43.94 -8.79
N CYS A 258 -39.08 43.43 -7.57
CA CYS A 258 -40.35 43.09 -6.93
C CYS A 258 -40.69 43.93 -5.68
N ASP A 259 -39.95 45.01 -5.40
CA ASP A 259 -40.26 46.02 -4.36
C ASP A 259 -40.68 47.35 -4.98
#